data_AF-A0A182SMC0-F1
#
_entry.id   AF-A0A182SMC0-F1
#
_cell.length_a   1.000
_cell.length_b   1.000
_cell.length_c   1.000
_cell.angle_alpha   90.00
_cell.angle_beta   90.00
_cell.angle_gamma   90.00
#
_symmetry.space_group_name_H-M   'P 1'
#
loop_
_entity.id
_entity.type
_entity.pdbx_description
1 polymer ?
#
loop_
_entity_poly.entity_id
_entity_poly.type
_entity_poly.pdbx_seq_one_letter_code
_entity_poly.pdbx_strand_id
1 'polypeptide(L)'
;MANNLATFLYEDVPVREMLFDGHPDLLLTTLRDLLGALPPGTVPDISLPPWEGFGWFVERNESLTYDGTFQMGTGTDNRINTGVMRQWNNAPQVPNYRGICGQVRGSAGEVWPPMGRNLDSFPPLNLFLPDLCSAISLRHEREFTVHGLDGELWVGDARNFDNGHTIPETECQCTSPVDQCPFYRPGVLDVSECKFGAPLVVSYPHFYLAHPSYRTAVTGMNPDRSKHEFRFALHPFSGIPMTANGRIQYNMHLRDNGLVLFQGVPDIIIPAFWIEQRMVLTENIADDLKVS
;
A
#
# COMPACT_ATOMS: atom_id res chain seq x y z
N MET A 1 -29.39 21.74 1.98
CA MET A 1 -28.84 22.37 3.20
C MET A 1 -27.75 21.49 3.77
N ALA A 2 -26.58 21.42 3.11
CA ALA A 2 -25.39 20.71 3.61
C ALA A 2 -24.36 21.68 4.23
N ASN A 3 -24.68 22.98 4.29
CA ASN A 3 -23.71 24.05 4.45
C ASN A 3 -23.03 24.13 5.83
N ASN A 4 -23.44 23.31 6.81
CA ASN A 4 -22.84 23.29 8.16
C ASN A 4 -22.36 21.89 8.61
N LEU A 5 -22.38 20.86 7.74
CA LEU A 5 -21.95 19.51 8.12
C LEU A 5 -20.44 19.27 7.97
N ALA A 6 -19.78 20.06 7.14
CA ALA A 6 -18.32 20.13 7.04
C ALA A 6 -17.91 21.61 7.14
N THR A 7 -17.22 21.97 8.22
CA THR A 7 -16.94 23.37 8.58
C THR A 7 -15.49 23.78 8.37
N PHE A 8 -14.60 22.84 8.04
CA PHE A 8 -13.17 23.05 7.93
C PHE A 8 -12.57 22.27 6.76
N LEU A 9 -11.51 22.82 6.17
CA LEU A 9 -10.68 22.13 5.17
C LEU A 9 -9.44 21.50 5.81
N TYR A 10 -8.99 22.07 6.94
CA TYR A 10 -7.86 21.61 7.73
C TYR A 10 -8.24 21.64 9.20
N GLU A 11 -7.83 20.61 9.94
CA GLU A 11 -8.08 20.48 11.36
C GLU A 11 -6.85 19.90 12.06
N ASP A 12 -6.57 20.40 13.26
CA ASP A 12 -5.53 19.88 14.12
C ASP A 12 -6.09 18.72 14.95
N VAL A 13 -5.63 17.51 14.65
CA VAL A 13 -6.09 16.27 15.30
C VAL A 13 -4.92 15.60 16.02
N PRO A 14 -5.11 15.09 17.25
CA PRO A 14 -4.09 14.28 17.91
C PRO A 14 -3.67 13.08 17.05
N VAL A 15 -2.36 12.82 16.95
CA VAL A 15 -1.81 11.71 16.14
C VAL A 15 -2.50 10.38 16.45
N ARG A 16 -2.82 10.14 17.72
CA ARG A 16 -3.49 8.91 18.16
C ARG A 16 -4.90 8.77 17.59
N GLU A 17 -5.69 9.84 17.56
CA GLU A 17 -7.04 9.86 16.97
C GLU A 17 -6.98 9.74 15.45
N MET A 18 -6.07 10.49 14.82
CA MET A 18 -5.89 10.43 13.37
C MET A 18 -5.49 9.03 12.90
N LEU A 19 -4.64 8.32 13.65
CA LEU A 19 -4.13 7.02 13.23
C LEU A 19 -4.99 5.85 13.68
N PHE A 20 -5.42 5.78 14.95
CA PHE A 20 -5.93 4.52 15.53
C PHE A 20 -7.26 4.64 16.25
N ASP A 21 -7.45 5.66 17.09
CA ASP A 21 -8.66 5.74 17.91
C ASP A 21 -9.89 6.19 17.07
N GLY A 22 -9.66 6.88 15.96
CA GLY A 22 -10.71 7.49 15.13
C GLY A 22 -11.13 8.85 15.68
N HIS A 23 -11.03 9.89 14.86
CA HIS A 23 -11.51 11.22 15.18
C HIS A 23 -13.02 11.32 14.88
N PRO A 24 -13.86 11.79 15.82
CA PRO A 24 -15.30 11.94 15.57
C PRO A 24 -15.58 12.86 14.38
N ASP A 25 -16.33 12.37 13.40
CA ASP A 25 -16.68 13.13 12.19
C ASP A 25 -18.20 13.26 12.08
N LEU A 26 -18.71 14.49 12.23
CA LEU A 26 -20.15 14.76 12.23
C LEU A 26 -20.79 14.43 10.87
N LEU A 27 -20.08 14.65 9.77
CA LEU A 27 -20.59 14.37 8.43
C LEU A 27 -20.76 12.86 8.24
N LEU A 28 -19.76 12.07 8.64
CA LEU A 28 -19.78 10.62 8.57
C LEU A 28 -20.89 10.03 9.46
N THR A 29 -21.01 10.51 10.71
CA THR A 29 -22.07 10.05 11.63
C THR A 29 -23.46 10.43 11.09
N THR A 30 -23.65 11.67 10.63
CA THR A 30 -24.93 12.12 10.07
C THR A 30 -25.30 11.34 8.80
N LEU A 31 -24.32 11.02 7.95
CA LEU A 31 -24.54 10.23 6.75
C LEU A 31 -24.97 8.80 7.10
N ARG A 32 -24.34 8.18 8.10
CA ARG A 32 -24.75 6.84 8.57
C ARG A 32 -26.17 6.84 9.10
N ASP A 33 -26.51 7.80 9.95
CA ASP A 33 -27.86 7.93 10.52
C ASP A 33 -28.90 8.11 9.41
N LEU A 34 -28.59 8.93 8.40
CA LEU A 34 -29.46 9.14 7.24
C LEU A 34 -29.64 7.85 6.44
N LEU A 35 -28.57 7.12 6.13
CA LEU A 35 -28.64 5.87 5.38
C LEU A 35 -29.44 4.80 6.14
N GLY A 36 -29.29 4.75 7.46
CA GLY A 36 -30.07 3.86 8.34
C GLY A 36 -31.57 4.20 8.40
N ALA A 37 -31.94 5.45 8.14
CA ALA A 37 -33.33 5.90 8.11
C ALA A 37 -34.03 5.68 6.76
N LEU A 38 -33.28 5.38 5.68
CA LEU A 38 -33.86 5.15 4.36
C LEU A 38 -34.53 3.76 4.25
N PRO A 39 -35.67 3.65 3.54
CA PRO A 39 -36.30 2.36 3.28
C PRO A 39 -35.36 1.36 2.58
N PRO A 40 -35.43 0.06 2.92
CA PRO A 40 -34.69 -0.98 2.22
C PRO A 40 -34.92 -0.92 0.70
N GLY A 41 -33.86 -0.95 -0.09
CA GLY A 41 -33.92 -0.84 -1.56
C GLY A 41 -33.88 0.59 -2.12
N THR A 42 -33.84 1.61 -1.25
CA THR A 42 -33.63 3.03 -1.67
C THR A 42 -32.27 3.59 -1.24
N VAL A 43 -31.49 2.81 -0.51
CA VAL A 43 -30.14 3.17 -0.08
C VAL A 43 -29.23 3.23 -1.32
N PRO A 44 -28.55 4.36 -1.57
CA PRO A 44 -27.59 4.46 -2.66
C PRO A 44 -26.40 3.53 -2.43
N ASP A 45 -25.74 3.14 -3.52
CA ASP A 45 -24.53 2.33 -3.46
C ASP A 45 -23.35 3.18 -2.94
N ILE A 46 -23.24 3.25 -1.61
CA ILE A 46 -22.20 3.97 -0.89
C ILE A 46 -21.58 2.99 0.11
N SER A 47 -20.28 2.75 -0.06
CA SER A 47 -19.50 1.98 0.90
C SER A 47 -18.94 2.92 1.96
N LEU A 48 -19.33 2.72 3.21
CA LEU A 48 -18.73 3.42 4.36
C LEU A 48 -17.88 2.43 5.16
N PRO A 49 -16.80 2.91 5.81
CA PRO A 49 -16.08 2.08 6.77
C PRO A 49 -17.04 1.59 7.86
N PRO A 50 -16.81 0.40 8.46
CA PRO A 50 -17.70 -0.15 9.48
C PRO A 50 -17.54 0.49 10.89
N TRP A 51 -16.43 1.18 11.15
CA TRP A 51 -16.08 1.74 12.48
C TRP A 51 -16.50 3.20 12.67
N GLU A 52 -16.69 3.67 13.90
CA GLU A 52 -16.98 5.09 14.19
C GLU A 52 -15.76 6.00 14.02
N GLY A 53 -16.03 7.25 13.60
CA GLY A 53 -15.00 8.25 13.34
C GLY A 53 -14.16 8.03 12.08
N PHE A 54 -13.31 8.99 11.78
CA PHE A 54 -12.33 8.97 10.71
C PHE A 54 -10.93 8.73 11.26
N GLY A 55 -10.20 7.81 10.64
CA GLY A 55 -8.78 7.60 10.92
C GLY A 55 -8.18 6.60 9.93
N TRP A 56 -6.86 6.55 9.87
CA TRP A 56 -6.15 5.77 8.84
C TRP A 56 -6.10 4.28 9.13
N PHE A 57 -6.06 3.89 10.41
CA PHE A 57 -5.91 2.51 10.88
C PHE A 57 -6.87 2.17 12.03
N VAL A 58 -8.07 2.77 12.02
CA VAL A 58 -9.11 2.50 13.02
C VAL A 58 -9.45 1.00 13.04
N GLU A 59 -9.62 0.44 14.23
CA GLU A 59 -9.83 -1.00 14.48
C GLU A 59 -8.71 -1.93 13.99
N ARG A 60 -7.54 -1.41 13.58
CA ARG A 60 -6.41 -2.28 13.20
C ARG A 60 -5.75 -2.94 14.39
N ASN A 61 -5.67 -2.23 15.52
CA ASN A 61 -4.96 -2.72 16.69
C ASN A 61 -5.66 -3.96 17.29
N GLU A 62 -4.88 -5.01 17.57
CA GLU A 62 -5.38 -6.29 18.09
C GLU A 62 -6.46 -6.97 17.23
N SER A 63 -6.59 -6.59 15.97
CA SER A 63 -7.56 -7.18 15.06
C SER A 63 -7.05 -8.47 14.43
N LEU A 64 -7.90 -9.50 14.45
CA LEU A 64 -7.63 -10.77 13.80
C LEU A 64 -7.90 -10.73 12.28
N THR A 65 -8.72 -9.78 11.81
CA THR A 65 -9.29 -9.81 10.46
C THR A 65 -9.09 -8.52 9.67
N TYR A 66 -8.45 -7.49 10.24
CA TYR A 66 -8.28 -6.19 9.57
C TYR A 66 -7.57 -6.33 8.21
N ASP A 67 -6.43 -7.03 8.19
CA ASP A 67 -5.65 -7.24 6.96
C ASP A 67 -6.26 -8.32 6.04
N GLY A 68 -7.39 -8.92 6.44
CA GLY A 68 -8.10 -9.97 5.70
C GLY A 68 -7.54 -11.38 5.91
N THR A 69 -8.06 -12.32 5.13
CA THR A 69 -7.66 -13.74 5.19
C THR A 69 -6.71 -14.06 4.05
N PHE A 70 -5.52 -14.57 4.39
CA PHE A 70 -4.52 -15.02 3.43
C PHE A 70 -4.61 -16.54 3.23
N GLN A 71 -4.70 -16.99 1.98
CA GLN A 71 -4.48 -18.39 1.63
C GLN A 71 -3.14 -18.51 0.90
N MET A 72 -2.22 -19.26 1.48
CA MET A 72 -0.83 -19.36 1.03
C MET A 72 -0.43 -20.82 0.84
N GLY A 73 0.51 -21.05 -0.07
CA GLY A 73 1.10 -22.37 -0.25
C GLY A 73 1.98 -22.75 0.95
N THR A 74 1.78 -23.97 1.45
CA THR A 74 2.61 -24.56 2.51
C THR A 74 3.96 -25.06 1.98
N GLY A 75 4.00 -25.41 0.69
CA GLY A 75 5.13 -26.05 0.03
C GLY A 75 5.21 -27.56 0.22
N THR A 76 4.18 -28.19 0.80
CA THR A 76 4.11 -29.66 0.94
C THR A 76 4.02 -30.38 -0.40
N ASP A 77 3.45 -29.71 -1.41
CA ASP A 77 3.40 -30.19 -2.80
C ASP A 77 4.72 -29.93 -3.53
N ASN A 78 5.28 -28.73 -3.40
CA ASN A 78 6.57 -28.35 -3.93
C ASN A 78 7.15 -27.19 -3.11
N ARG A 79 8.42 -27.27 -2.73
CA ARG A 79 9.13 -26.23 -1.96
C ARG A 79 9.05 -24.83 -2.57
N ILE A 80 8.88 -24.70 -3.89
CA ILE A 80 8.74 -23.40 -4.57
C ILE A 80 7.40 -22.71 -4.24
N ASN A 81 6.41 -23.46 -3.77
CA ASN A 81 5.09 -22.93 -3.39
C ASN A 81 5.04 -22.41 -1.95
N THR A 82 6.09 -22.58 -1.14
CA THR A 82 6.15 -22.07 0.23
C THR A 82 5.95 -20.56 0.27
N GLY A 83 4.98 -20.08 1.05
CA GLY A 83 4.73 -18.65 1.23
C GLY A 83 4.09 -17.97 0.03
N VAL A 84 3.76 -18.70 -1.04
CA VAL A 84 3.15 -18.10 -2.23
C VAL A 84 1.68 -17.83 -1.96
N MET A 85 1.32 -16.56 -1.97
CA MET A 85 -0.05 -16.05 -1.93
C MET A 85 -0.88 -16.63 -3.08
N ARG A 86 -2.03 -17.21 -2.75
CA ARG A 86 -3.00 -17.78 -3.70
C ARG A 86 -4.29 -16.96 -3.74
N GLN A 87 -4.78 -16.58 -2.56
CA GLN A 87 -6.01 -15.82 -2.43
C GLN A 87 -5.90 -14.85 -1.25
N TRP A 88 -6.60 -13.72 -1.40
CA TRP A 88 -6.85 -12.77 -0.34
C TRP A 88 -8.36 -12.58 -0.25
N ASN A 89 -8.93 -12.74 0.94
CA ASN A 89 -10.38 -12.71 1.15
C ASN A 89 -11.15 -13.67 0.22
N ASN A 90 -10.60 -14.87 0.04
CA ASN A 90 -11.14 -15.95 -0.81
C ASN A 90 -11.21 -15.63 -2.31
N ALA A 91 -10.50 -14.59 -2.76
CA ALA A 91 -10.40 -14.23 -4.18
C ALA A 91 -8.94 -14.27 -4.65
N PRO A 92 -8.66 -14.82 -5.85
CA PRO A 92 -7.32 -14.80 -6.44
C PRO A 92 -6.98 -13.47 -7.14
N GLN A 93 -7.95 -12.57 -7.26
CA GLN A 93 -7.80 -11.23 -7.80
C GLN A 93 -8.58 -10.24 -6.96
N VAL A 94 -8.05 -9.02 -6.83
CA VAL A 94 -8.76 -7.87 -6.28
C VAL A 94 -9.57 -7.18 -7.38
N PRO A 95 -10.71 -6.55 -7.05
CA PRO A 95 -11.53 -5.87 -8.04
C PRO A 95 -10.93 -4.54 -8.53
N ASN A 96 -10.07 -3.92 -7.72
CA ASN A 96 -9.59 -2.54 -7.88
C ASN A 96 -8.71 -2.28 -9.11
N TYR A 97 -7.99 -3.31 -9.57
CA TYR A 97 -7.02 -3.15 -10.65
C TYR A 97 -7.31 -4.17 -11.74
N ARG A 98 -7.03 -3.77 -12.98
CA ARG A 98 -7.30 -4.61 -14.15
C ARG A 98 -6.22 -5.69 -14.28
N GLY A 99 -6.58 -6.80 -14.93
CA GLY A 99 -5.63 -7.83 -15.37
C GLY A 99 -4.62 -8.27 -14.31
N ILE A 100 -3.33 -8.28 -14.66
CA ILE A 100 -2.25 -8.78 -13.80
C ILE A 100 -2.01 -7.89 -12.56
N CYS A 101 -2.38 -6.61 -12.63
CA CYS A 101 -2.19 -5.66 -11.53
C CYS A 101 -3.12 -5.95 -10.33
N GLY A 102 -4.28 -6.57 -10.61
CA GLY A 102 -5.21 -7.03 -9.58
C GLY A 102 -4.92 -8.42 -9.05
N GLN A 103 -3.92 -9.14 -9.59
CA GLN A 103 -3.66 -10.51 -9.17
C GLN A 103 -3.08 -10.58 -7.76
N VAL A 104 -3.65 -11.45 -6.92
CA VAL A 104 -3.04 -11.83 -5.64
C VAL A 104 -1.84 -12.73 -5.93
N ARG A 105 -0.63 -12.22 -5.69
CA ARG A 105 0.63 -12.88 -6.06
C ARG A 105 1.79 -12.47 -5.14
N GLY A 106 2.83 -13.30 -5.11
CA GLY A 106 4.01 -13.06 -4.28
C GLY A 106 3.87 -13.70 -2.90
N SER A 107 4.50 -13.12 -1.89
CA SER A 107 4.34 -13.48 -0.47
C SER A 107 3.64 -12.36 0.29
N ALA A 108 3.14 -12.64 1.50
CA ALA A 108 2.60 -11.62 2.40
C ALA A 108 3.71 -10.81 3.13
N GLY A 109 4.97 -11.27 3.09
CA GLY A 109 6.09 -10.53 3.67
C GLY A 109 6.96 -11.33 4.63
N GLU A 110 6.54 -12.52 5.03
CA GLU A 110 7.13 -13.26 6.15
C GLU A 110 8.00 -14.44 5.72
N VAL A 111 7.66 -15.08 4.59
CA VAL A 111 8.34 -16.30 4.14
C VAL A 111 8.33 -16.42 2.62
N TRP A 112 9.45 -16.90 2.08
CA TRP A 112 9.65 -17.20 0.65
C TRP A 112 10.13 -18.63 0.46
N PRO A 113 10.00 -19.17 -0.76
CA PRO A 113 10.61 -20.44 -1.08
C PRO A 113 12.14 -20.36 -1.00
N PRO A 114 12.82 -21.47 -0.64
CA PRO A 114 14.28 -21.55 -0.66
C PRO A 114 14.79 -21.55 -2.11
N MET A 115 15.21 -20.37 -2.60
CA MET A 115 15.59 -20.16 -4.00
C MET A 115 17.00 -20.68 -4.34
N GLY A 116 17.89 -20.78 -3.35
CA GLY A 116 19.32 -21.04 -3.55
C GLY A 116 20.05 -19.86 -4.20
N ARG A 117 21.36 -20.02 -4.48
CA ARG A 117 22.20 -19.00 -5.14
C ARG A 117 22.52 -19.27 -6.61
N ASN A 118 22.28 -20.48 -7.09
CA ASN A 118 22.64 -20.90 -8.45
C ASN A 118 21.51 -20.55 -9.44
N LEU A 119 21.13 -19.28 -9.47
CA LEU A 119 20.17 -18.77 -10.44
C LEU A 119 20.93 -17.99 -11.51
N ASP A 120 20.65 -18.27 -12.79
CA ASP A 120 21.20 -17.48 -13.91
C ASP A 120 20.79 -15.99 -13.81
N SER A 121 19.65 -15.73 -13.17
CA SER A 121 19.15 -14.42 -12.80
C SER A 121 18.19 -14.56 -11.63
N PHE A 122 18.28 -13.66 -10.64
CA PHE A 122 17.29 -13.59 -9.57
C PHE A 122 15.95 -13.08 -10.12
N PRO A 123 14.83 -13.78 -9.87
CA PRO A 123 13.52 -13.30 -10.27
C PRO A 123 13.12 -12.07 -9.43
N PRO A 124 12.19 -11.24 -9.93
CA PRO A 124 11.59 -10.19 -9.12
C PRO A 124 10.90 -10.77 -7.89
N LEU A 125 11.05 -10.09 -6.76
CA LEU A 125 10.39 -10.46 -5.52
C LEU A 125 9.04 -9.75 -5.44
N ASN A 126 7.95 -10.51 -5.45
CA ASN A 126 6.61 -9.92 -5.33
C ASN A 126 6.11 -9.99 -3.87
N LEU A 127 5.55 -8.89 -3.38
CA LEU A 127 4.96 -8.76 -2.05
C LEU A 127 3.53 -8.26 -2.19
N PHE A 128 2.56 -9.05 -1.74
CA PHE A 128 1.17 -8.62 -1.65
C PHE A 128 1.00 -7.76 -0.40
N LEU A 129 0.58 -6.51 -0.58
CA LEU A 129 0.37 -5.57 0.52
C LEU A 129 -1.13 -5.26 0.63
N PRO A 130 -1.83 -5.72 1.69
CA PRO A 130 -3.25 -5.44 1.91
C PRO A 130 -3.57 -3.94 1.91
N ASP A 131 -2.64 -3.12 2.42
CA ASP A 131 -2.79 -1.66 2.45
C ASP A 131 -2.85 -1.01 1.07
N LEU A 132 -2.25 -1.64 0.05
CA LEU A 132 -2.31 -1.22 -1.36
C LEU A 132 -3.36 -1.98 -2.16
N CYS A 133 -3.92 -3.04 -1.58
CA CYS A 133 -4.81 -3.98 -2.24
C CYS A 133 -4.18 -4.58 -3.52
N SER A 134 -2.85 -4.68 -3.56
CA SER A 134 -2.09 -5.11 -4.73
C SER A 134 -0.73 -5.66 -4.31
N ALA A 135 -0.03 -6.26 -5.27
CA ALA A 135 1.34 -6.70 -5.10
C ALA A 135 2.34 -5.71 -5.70
N ILE A 136 3.36 -5.36 -4.91
CA ILE A 136 4.55 -4.66 -5.40
C ILE A 136 5.59 -5.67 -5.87
N SER A 137 6.46 -5.24 -6.78
CA SER A 137 7.58 -6.00 -7.30
C SER A 137 8.90 -5.33 -6.97
N LEU A 138 9.84 -6.08 -6.42
CA LEU A 138 11.18 -5.62 -6.10
C LEU A 138 12.17 -6.29 -7.05
N ARG A 139 13.20 -5.57 -7.47
CA ARG A 139 14.25 -6.10 -8.35
C ARG A 139 15.50 -6.38 -7.54
N HIS A 140 16.17 -7.48 -7.87
CA HIS A 140 17.45 -7.81 -7.28
C HIS A 140 18.44 -6.68 -7.59
N GLU A 141 19.18 -6.27 -6.57
CA GLU A 141 20.20 -5.22 -6.68
C GLU A 141 21.60 -5.79 -6.51
N ARG A 142 21.83 -6.50 -5.39
CA ARG A 142 23.17 -6.92 -4.96
C ARG A 142 23.11 -7.92 -3.83
N GLU A 143 24.25 -8.52 -3.53
CA GLU A 143 24.47 -9.29 -2.31
C GLU A 143 24.32 -8.42 -1.04
N PHE A 144 23.91 -9.05 0.04
CA PHE A 144 23.66 -8.47 1.34
C PHE A 144 24.24 -9.34 2.45
N THR A 145 24.87 -8.75 3.45
CA THR A 145 25.38 -9.49 4.60
C THR A 145 24.94 -8.79 5.89
N VAL A 146 24.46 -9.57 6.86
CA VAL A 146 24.15 -9.09 8.21
C VAL A 146 24.55 -10.15 9.23
N HIS A 147 25.21 -9.75 10.31
CA HIS A 147 25.73 -10.68 11.32
C HIS A 147 26.59 -11.82 10.74
N GLY A 148 27.29 -11.60 9.62
CA GLY A 148 28.08 -12.64 8.94
C GLY A 148 27.24 -13.73 8.25
N LEU A 149 25.92 -13.55 8.15
CA LEU A 149 25.05 -14.34 7.29
C LEU A 149 24.86 -13.61 5.96
N ASP A 150 25.06 -14.33 4.87
CA ASP A 150 25.00 -13.80 3.51
C ASP A 150 23.63 -14.07 2.87
N GLY A 151 23.13 -13.07 2.14
CA GLY A 151 21.89 -13.12 1.41
C GLY A 151 21.87 -12.16 0.24
N GLU A 152 20.66 -11.89 -0.24
CA GLU A 152 20.43 -11.15 -1.48
C GLU A 152 19.48 -9.98 -1.20
N LEU A 153 19.73 -8.82 -1.81
CA LEU A 153 18.94 -7.61 -1.64
C LEU A 153 18.08 -7.35 -2.87
N TRP A 154 16.81 -7.05 -2.64
CA TRP A 154 15.88 -6.50 -3.61
C TRP A 154 15.43 -5.10 -3.21
N VAL A 155 15.22 -4.25 -4.20
CA VAL A 155 14.76 -2.88 -4.02
C VAL A 155 13.54 -2.58 -4.89
N GLY A 156 12.68 -1.70 -4.40
CA GLY A 156 11.52 -1.22 -5.15
C GLY A 156 11.95 -0.20 -6.20
N ASP A 157 11.40 -0.31 -7.41
CA ASP A 157 11.65 0.63 -8.49
C ASP A 157 10.38 1.41 -8.88
N ALA A 158 10.49 2.22 -9.93
CA ALA A 158 9.41 3.09 -10.40
C ALA A 158 8.19 2.30 -10.90
N ARG A 159 8.33 1.02 -11.27
CA ARG A 159 7.21 0.20 -11.78
C ARG A 159 6.12 0.03 -10.74
N ASN A 160 6.44 0.05 -9.46
CA ASN A 160 5.44 -0.20 -8.43
C ASN A 160 4.34 0.86 -8.42
N PHE A 161 4.66 2.09 -8.83
CA PHE A 161 3.74 3.21 -8.86
C PHE A 161 3.71 3.90 -10.23
N ASP A 162 4.09 3.20 -11.30
CA ASP A 162 3.80 3.62 -12.67
C ASP A 162 2.39 3.17 -13.04
N ASN A 163 1.84 3.72 -14.12
CA ASN A 163 0.46 3.46 -14.54
C ASN A 163 0.35 3.40 -16.08
N GLY A 164 1.40 2.89 -16.73
CA GLY A 164 1.53 2.83 -18.19
C GLY A 164 2.17 4.07 -18.81
N HIS A 165 2.56 5.06 -18.00
CA HIS A 165 3.18 6.30 -18.49
C HIS A 165 4.59 6.06 -19.00
N THR A 166 5.39 5.30 -18.24
CA THR A 166 6.77 4.97 -18.63
C THR A 166 6.97 3.48 -18.83
N ILE A 167 6.10 2.64 -18.26
CA ILE A 167 6.24 1.19 -18.24
C ILE A 167 4.92 0.56 -18.71
N PRO A 168 4.79 0.13 -19.99
CA PRO A 168 3.53 -0.33 -20.55
C PRO A 168 2.84 -1.46 -19.76
N GLU A 169 3.59 -2.36 -19.14
CA GLU A 169 2.99 -3.47 -18.37
C GLU A 169 2.28 -3.02 -17.08
N THR A 170 2.42 -1.75 -16.69
CA THR A 170 1.79 -1.15 -15.52
C THR A 170 0.50 -0.37 -15.86
N GLU A 171 0.09 -0.33 -17.12
CA GLU A 171 -1.15 0.35 -17.55
C GLU A 171 -2.38 -0.09 -16.73
N CYS A 172 -2.41 -1.37 -16.33
CA CYS A 172 -3.48 -1.91 -15.52
C CYS A 172 -3.56 -1.41 -14.07
N GLN A 173 -2.57 -0.64 -13.60
CA GLN A 173 -2.58 0.04 -12.29
C GLN A 173 -3.43 1.31 -12.32
N CYS A 174 -3.78 1.82 -13.50
CA CYS A 174 -4.75 2.91 -13.62
C CYS A 174 -6.16 2.39 -13.33
N THR A 175 -6.80 2.98 -12.32
CA THR A 175 -8.16 2.65 -11.84
C THR A 175 -9.26 3.39 -12.59
N SER A 176 -8.92 4.47 -13.30
CA SER A 176 -9.87 5.22 -14.12
C SER A 176 -10.37 4.42 -15.34
N PRO A 177 -11.48 4.83 -15.97
CA PRO A 177 -11.89 4.29 -17.27
C PRO A 177 -10.73 4.27 -18.27
N VAL A 178 -10.69 3.24 -19.12
CA VAL A 178 -9.55 2.97 -20.03
C VAL A 178 -9.21 4.20 -20.90
N ASP A 179 -10.23 4.90 -21.39
CA ASP A 179 -10.13 6.09 -22.22
C ASP A 179 -9.62 7.34 -21.47
N GLN A 180 -9.55 7.27 -20.14
CA GLN A 180 -9.06 8.33 -19.25
C GLN A 180 -7.68 8.01 -18.65
N CYS A 181 -7.10 6.85 -19.00
CA CYS A 181 -5.79 6.45 -18.50
C CYS A 181 -4.64 6.95 -19.41
N PRO A 182 -3.47 7.28 -18.81
CA PRO A 182 -3.22 7.42 -17.38
C PRO A 182 -3.79 8.73 -16.81
N PHE A 183 -4.55 8.66 -15.71
CA PHE A 183 -5.12 9.84 -15.03
C PHE A 183 -4.09 10.56 -14.15
N TYR A 184 -3.38 9.81 -13.31
CA TYR A 184 -2.29 10.35 -12.48
C TYR A 184 -0.96 10.37 -13.25
N ARG A 185 -0.07 11.29 -12.90
CA ARG A 185 1.34 11.22 -13.34
C ARG A 185 2.05 10.06 -12.62
N PRO A 186 3.11 9.46 -13.20
CA PRO A 186 3.75 8.29 -12.61
C PRO A 186 4.38 8.60 -11.25
N GLY A 187 4.40 7.58 -10.39
CA GLY A 187 4.92 7.63 -9.02
C GLY A 187 3.88 7.67 -7.90
N VAL A 188 2.61 7.49 -8.23
CA VAL A 188 1.51 7.32 -7.26
C VAL A 188 0.60 6.18 -7.71
N LEU A 189 0.03 5.45 -6.76
CA LEU A 189 -0.94 4.39 -6.97
C LEU A 189 -2.26 4.77 -6.31
N ASP A 190 -3.34 4.71 -7.07
CA ASP A 190 -4.69 4.98 -6.55
C ASP A 190 -5.20 3.78 -5.77
N VAL A 191 -5.54 3.99 -4.50
CA VAL A 191 -6.11 2.96 -3.61
C VAL A 191 -7.53 3.30 -3.17
N SER A 192 -8.16 4.31 -3.79
CA SER A 192 -9.46 4.85 -3.38
C SER A 192 -10.55 3.79 -3.30
N GLU A 193 -10.68 2.96 -4.34
CA GLU A 193 -11.74 1.95 -4.41
C GLU A 193 -11.63 0.91 -3.28
N CYS A 194 -10.42 0.57 -2.80
CA CYS A 194 -10.28 -0.38 -1.68
C CYS A 194 -10.26 0.30 -0.31
N LYS A 195 -10.31 1.63 -0.29
CA LYS A 195 -10.42 2.46 0.91
C LYS A 195 -11.72 3.25 0.90
N PHE A 196 -12.83 2.55 0.63
CA PHE A 196 -14.21 3.07 0.74
C PHE A 196 -14.48 4.32 -0.12
N GLY A 197 -13.78 4.46 -1.25
CA GLY A 197 -13.91 5.60 -2.15
C GLY A 197 -13.20 6.88 -1.69
N ALA A 198 -12.47 6.84 -0.56
CA ALA A 198 -11.68 7.99 -0.12
C ALA A 198 -10.61 8.34 -1.18
N PRO A 199 -10.31 9.62 -1.46
CA PRO A 199 -9.41 10.03 -2.54
C PRO A 199 -7.93 9.82 -2.20
N LEU A 200 -7.57 8.58 -1.87
CA LEU A 200 -6.27 8.18 -1.34
C LEU A 200 -5.37 7.66 -2.46
N VAL A 201 -4.13 8.16 -2.48
CA VAL A 201 -3.07 7.64 -3.34
C VAL A 201 -1.82 7.35 -2.53
N VAL A 202 -1.11 6.28 -2.87
CA VAL A 202 0.13 5.88 -2.20
C VAL A 202 1.34 6.11 -3.09
N SER A 203 2.46 6.51 -2.50
CA SER A 203 3.75 6.69 -3.19
C SER A 203 4.91 6.21 -2.31
N TYR A 204 6.14 6.30 -2.80
CA TYR A 204 7.30 6.21 -1.91
C TYR A 204 7.48 7.53 -1.14
N PRO A 205 8.11 7.51 0.05
CA PRO A 205 8.29 8.72 0.86
C PRO A 205 8.93 9.90 0.13
N HIS A 206 8.43 11.10 0.42
CA HIS A 206 8.78 12.36 -0.23
C HIS A 206 8.69 12.30 -1.76
N PHE A 207 7.77 11.48 -2.30
CA PHE A 207 7.59 11.26 -3.73
C PHE A 207 8.89 10.76 -4.41
N TYR A 208 9.65 9.91 -3.71
CA TYR A 208 10.80 9.20 -4.27
C TYR A 208 10.37 8.38 -5.51
N LEU A 209 11.16 8.45 -6.58
CA LEU A 209 10.86 7.86 -7.90
C LEU A 209 9.59 8.38 -8.60
N ALA A 210 8.91 9.40 -8.05
CA ALA A 210 7.72 9.96 -8.67
C ALA A 210 8.03 11.15 -9.59
N HIS A 211 7.04 11.49 -10.43
CA HIS A 211 7.12 12.63 -11.32
C HIS A 211 7.43 13.93 -10.54
N PRO A 212 8.35 14.80 -11.02
CA PRO A 212 8.80 15.97 -10.27
C PRO A 212 7.70 16.98 -9.89
N SER A 213 6.55 16.96 -10.57
CA SER A 213 5.40 17.82 -10.25
C SER A 213 4.90 17.63 -8.81
N TYR A 214 4.93 16.40 -8.28
CA TYR A 214 4.42 16.13 -6.93
C TYR A 214 5.27 16.83 -5.86
N ARG A 215 6.60 16.76 -5.99
CA ARG A 215 7.53 17.41 -5.04
C ARG A 215 7.69 18.91 -5.24
N THR A 216 7.33 19.44 -6.41
CA THR A 216 7.36 20.90 -6.67
C THR A 216 6.06 21.58 -6.24
N ALA A 217 4.96 20.85 -6.15
CA ALA A 217 3.67 21.36 -5.68
C ALA A 217 3.61 21.52 -4.15
N VAL A 218 4.43 20.79 -3.39
CA VAL A 218 4.43 20.80 -1.91
C VAL A 218 5.81 21.15 -1.37
N THR A 219 5.90 22.19 -0.55
CA THR A 219 7.15 22.58 0.12
C THR A 219 7.55 21.52 1.16
N GLY A 220 8.85 21.19 1.23
CA GLY A 220 9.39 20.22 2.20
C GLY A 220 9.60 18.80 1.67
N MET A 221 9.30 18.55 0.39
CA MET A 221 9.57 17.27 -0.26
C MET A 221 11.05 17.15 -0.66
N ASN A 222 11.79 16.23 -0.03
CA ASN A 222 13.21 16.01 -0.29
C ASN A 222 13.51 14.51 -0.46
N PRO A 223 13.23 13.92 -1.65
CA PRO A 223 13.43 12.49 -1.86
C PRO A 223 14.91 12.10 -1.78
N ASP A 224 15.21 11.11 -0.94
CA ASP A 224 16.55 10.56 -0.73
C ASP A 224 16.46 9.03 -0.83
N ARG A 225 17.22 8.44 -1.75
CA ARG A 225 17.24 6.99 -1.96
C ARG A 225 17.53 6.22 -0.68
N SER A 226 18.53 6.63 0.10
CA SER A 226 18.94 5.92 1.32
C SER A 226 17.84 5.88 2.39
N LYS A 227 16.97 6.89 2.39
CA LYS A 227 15.89 7.07 3.37
C LYS A 227 14.54 6.58 2.89
N HIS A 228 14.28 6.61 1.59
CA HIS A 228 12.92 6.45 1.04
C HIS A 228 12.78 5.27 0.08
N GLU A 229 13.86 4.57 -0.24
CA GLU A 229 13.78 3.32 -1.00
C GLU A 229 13.17 2.20 -0.15
N PHE A 230 12.28 1.43 -0.76
CA PHE A 230 11.79 0.17 -0.22
C PHE A 230 12.84 -0.91 -0.47
N ARG A 231 13.29 -1.60 0.57
CA ARG A 231 14.28 -2.68 0.44
C ARG A 231 13.89 -3.92 1.23
N PHE A 232 14.28 -5.07 0.69
CA PHE A 232 13.99 -6.38 1.27
C PHE A 232 15.15 -7.32 0.98
N ALA A 233 15.70 -7.98 1.99
CA ALA A 233 16.74 -8.99 1.79
C ALA A 233 16.28 -10.36 2.25
N LEU A 234 16.70 -11.39 1.53
CA LEU A 234 16.38 -12.79 1.84
C LEU A 234 17.64 -13.62 2.01
N HIS A 235 17.58 -14.56 2.95
CA HIS A 235 18.54 -15.64 3.03
C HIS A 235 18.20 -16.68 1.93
N PRO A 236 19.08 -16.93 0.95
CA PRO A 236 18.74 -17.68 -0.27
C PRO A 236 18.34 -19.13 0.00
N PHE A 237 18.88 -19.76 1.04
CA PHE A 237 18.64 -21.18 1.32
C PHE A 237 17.44 -21.44 2.23
N SER A 238 17.07 -20.49 3.10
CA SER A 238 15.91 -20.64 3.97
C SER A 238 14.69 -19.85 3.49
N GLY A 239 14.87 -18.84 2.64
CA GLY A 239 13.79 -17.93 2.22
C GLY A 239 13.31 -16.99 3.33
N ILE A 240 14.07 -16.86 4.42
CA ILE A 240 13.73 -16.01 5.56
C ILE A 240 14.18 -14.56 5.29
N PRO A 241 13.36 -13.56 5.61
CA PRO A 241 13.75 -12.15 5.60
C PRO A 241 14.95 -11.86 6.50
N MET A 242 15.98 -11.23 5.93
CA MET A 242 17.17 -10.78 6.67
C MET A 242 17.08 -9.29 7.05
N THR A 243 16.46 -8.48 6.19
CA THR A 243 16.06 -7.12 6.51
C THR A 243 14.83 -6.77 5.70
N ALA A 244 13.94 -5.97 6.27
CA ALA A 244 12.86 -5.31 5.56
C ALA A 244 12.84 -3.85 5.97
N ASN A 245 12.77 -2.95 4.98
CA ASN A 245 12.41 -1.55 5.19
C ASN A 245 11.28 -1.25 4.22
N GLY A 246 10.08 -1.64 4.63
CA GLY A 246 8.86 -1.32 3.90
C GLY A 246 8.52 0.14 4.12
N ARG A 247 8.60 0.94 3.06
CA ARG A 247 8.43 2.40 3.14
C ARG A 247 7.40 2.85 2.12
N ILE A 248 6.31 3.43 2.61
CA ILE A 248 5.21 3.93 1.79
C ILE A 248 4.70 5.25 2.39
N GLN A 249 4.19 6.12 1.53
CA GLN A 249 3.61 7.40 1.88
C GLN A 249 2.14 7.45 1.48
N TYR A 250 1.28 7.76 2.44
CA TYR A 250 -0.13 8.00 2.20
C TYR A 250 -0.35 9.46 1.83
N ASN A 251 -1.14 9.68 0.79
CA ASN A 251 -1.44 10.99 0.26
C ASN A 251 -2.93 11.10 -0.05
N MET A 252 -3.44 12.34 -0.09
CA MET A 252 -4.81 12.64 -0.45
C MET A 252 -4.83 13.53 -1.69
N HIS A 253 -5.72 13.20 -2.63
CA HIS A 253 -5.97 14.05 -3.80
C HIS A 253 -6.99 15.14 -3.45
N LEU A 254 -6.49 16.35 -3.21
CA LEU A 254 -7.31 17.53 -3.01
C LEU A 254 -7.63 18.15 -4.37
N ARG A 255 -8.91 18.37 -4.65
CA ARG A 255 -9.40 19.08 -5.82
C ARG A 255 -10.78 19.66 -5.57
N ASP A 256 -11.16 20.64 -6.38
CA ASP A 256 -12.54 21.14 -6.39
C ASP A 256 -13.47 20.00 -6.85
N ASN A 257 -14.46 19.69 -6.00
CA ASN A 257 -15.46 18.66 -6.24
C ASN A 257 -16.89 19.23 -6.29
N GLY A 258 -17.02 20.55 -6.41
CA GLY A 258 -18.30 21.26 -6.45
C GLY A 258 -18.93 21.56 -5.09
N LEU A 259 -18.41 20.99 -3.99
CA LEU A 259 -18.82 21.39 -2.64
C LEU A 259 -18.22 22.76 -2.30
N VAL A 260 -19.01 23.63 -1.66
CA VAL A 260 -18.61 25.00 -1.29
C VAL A 260 -17.27 25.04 -0.54
N LEU A 261 -17.03 24.06 0.34
CA LEU A 261 -15.80 23.93 1.11
C LEU A 261 -14.55 23.71 0.26
N PHE A 262 -14.69 23.05 -0.88
CA PHE A 262 -13.59 22.73 -1.80
C PHE A 262 -13.51 23.69 -2.99
N GLN A 263 -14.36 24.72 -3.05
CA GLN A 263 -14.32 25.69 -4.15
C GLN A 263 -13.01 26.48 -4.14
N GLY A 264 -12.31 26.47 -5.27
CA GLY A 264 -11.06 27.21 -5.45
C GLY A 264 -9.83 26.59 -4.76
N VAL A 265 -9.94 25.38 -4.20
CA VAL A 265 -8.77 24.62 -3.77
C VAL A 265 -7.95 24.20 -4.99
N PRO A 266 -6.61 24.12 -4.88
CA PRO A 266 -5.78 23.61 -5.97
C PRO A 266 -6.07 22.12 -6.24
N ASP A 267 -5.85 21.70 -7.47
CA ASP A 267 -5.74 20.28 -7.84
C ASP A 267 -4.32 19.80 -7.49
N ILE A 268 -4.19 19.04 -6.39
CA ILE A 268 -2.91 18.67 -5.80
C ILE A 268 -2.98 17.36 -5.02
N ILE A 269 -1.89 16.59 -5.04
CA ILE A 269 -1.67 15.44 -4.16
C ILE A 269 -0.94 15.92 -2.90
N ILE A 270 -1.64 15.93 -1.76
CA ILE A 270 -1.11 16.36 -0.47
C ILE A 270 -0.59 15.14 0.29
N PRO A 271 0.69 15.10 0.69
CA PRO A 271 1.21 14.03 1.54
C PRO A 271 0.65 14.17 2.96
N ALA A 272 0.07 13.09 3.50
CA ALA A 272 -0.41 13.06 4.88
C ALA A 272 0.72 12.65 5.82
N PHE A 273 1.25 11.44 5.63
CA PHE A 273 2.40 10.91 6.35
C PHE A 273 3.01 9.73 5.59
N TRP A 274 4.20 9.32 5.99
CA TRP A 274 4.81 8.08 5.52
C TRP A 274 5.19 7.19 6.70
N ILE A 275 5.23 5.90 6.46
CA ILE A 275 5.56 4.90 7.47
C ILE A 275 6.78 4.09 7.04
N GLU A 276 7.53 3.60 8.03
CA GLU A 276 8.55 2.58 7.85
C GLU A 276 8.21 1.36 8.70
N GLN A 277 7.94 0.23 8.05
CA GLN A 277 7.98 -1.06 8.69
C GLN A 277 9.39 -1.62 8.57
N ARG A 278 10.11 -1.64 9.71
CA ARG A 278 11.51 -2.06 9.77
C ARG A 278 11.66 -3.37 10.52
N MET A 279 12.37 -4.30 9.89
CA MET A 279 12.82 -5.55 10.49
C MET A 279 14.29 -5.75 10.15
N VAL A 280 15.07 -6.22 11.11
CA VAL A 280 16.46 -6.66 10.91
C VAL A 280 16.61 -7.98 11.65
N LEU A 281 17.19 -8.98 10.98
CA LEU A 281 17.50 -10.27 11.58
C LEU A 281 18.42 -10.06 12.79
N THR A 282 18.09 -10.67 13.92
CA THR A 282 18.91 -10.60 15.13
C THR A 282 20.09 -11.55 15.03
N GLU A 283 21.15 -11.27 15.77
CA GLU A 283 22.37 -12.10 15.79
C GLU A 283 22.06 -13.54 16.23
N ASN A 284 21.23 -13.73 17.26
CA ASN A 284 20.83 -15.07 17.72
C ASN A 284 20.18 -15.90 16.62
N ILE A 285 19.24 -15.33 15.86
CA ILE A 285 18.58 -16.05 14.76
C ILE A 285 19.58 -16.29 13.62
N ALA A 286 20.45 -15.31 13.35
CA ALA A 286 21.50 -15.47 12.34
C ALA A 286 22.47 -16.61 12.68
N ASP A 287 22.84 -16.77 13.96
CA ASP A 287 23.71 -17.84 14.42
C ASP A 287 23.03 -19.21 14.31
N ASP A 288 21.76 -19.33 14.68
CA ASP A 288 20.98 -20.56 14.47
C ASP A 288 20.96 -20.98 12.99
N LEU A 289 20.85 -20.02 12.06
CA LEU A 289 20.85 -20.26 10.61
C LEU A 289 22.23 -20.60 10.02
N LYS A 290 23.33 -20.28 10.69
CA LYS A 290 24.68 -20.67 10.25
C LYS A 290 25.01 -22.11 10.60
N VAL A 291 24.37 -22.64 11.64
CA VAL A 291 24.62 -23.99 12.16
C VAL A 291 23.72 -25.03 11.48
N SER A 292 22.64 -24.61 10.82
CA SER A 292 21.76 -25.44 9.99
C SER A 292 22.31 -25.71 8.59
#